data_AF-A0A2D6X1Y1-F1
#
_entry.id   AF-A0A2D6X1Y1-F1
#
_cell.length_a   1.000
_cell.length_b   1.000
_cell.length_c   1.000
_cell.angle_alpha   90.00
_cell.angle_beta   90.00
_cell.angle_gamma   90.00
#
_symmetry.space_group_name_H-M   'P 1'
#
loop_
_entity.id
_entity.type
_entity.pdbx_description
1 polymer ?
#
loop_
_entity_poly.entity_id
_entity_poly.type
_entity_poly.pdbx_seq_one_letter_code
_entity_poly.pdbx_strand_id
1 'polypeptide(L)'
;MIKLIEVFKLPQRNQYTLREIYVNPKHVVALREEVGFKQKLVEGQLPDDLDSRQDFTRLTLDRGQSGLDVVVIGAPHIIENKIHGTNEKQLLTD
;
A
#
# COMPACT_ATOMS: atom_id res chain seq x y z
N MET A 1 3.76 13.12 4.88
CA MET A 1 2.88 12.32 4.01
C MET A 1 3.75 11.44 3.14
N ILE A 2 3.39 10.16 2.99
CA ILE A 2 4.15 9.20 2.17
C ILE A 2 3.35 8.86 0.93
N LYS A 3 4.02 8.90 -0.21
CA LYS A 3 3.45 8.49 -1.50
C LYS A 3 3.55 6.97 -1.65
N LEU A 4 2.43 6.32 -1.88
CA LEU A 4 2.29 4.89 -2.18
C LEU A 4 1.47 4.72 -3.46
N ILE A 5 1.55 3.54 -4.08
CA ILE A 5 0.72 3.18 -5.23
C ILE A 5 -0.32 2.16 -4.77
N GLU A 6 -1.59 2.52 -4.86
CA GLU A 6 -2.72 1.68 -4.52
C GLU A 6 -3.19 0.89 -5.73
N VAL A 7 -3.53 -0.38 -5.51
CA VAL A 7 -4.31 -1.18 -6.46
C VAL A 7 -5.79 -0.99 -6.15
N PHE A 8 -6.45 -0.16 -6.95
CA PHE A 8 -7.84 0.25 -6.75
C PHE A 8 -8.78 -0.52 -7.68
N LYS A 9 -9.84 -1.11 -7.12
CA LYS A 9 -10.90 -1.74 -7.91
C LYS A 9 -11.92 -0.67 -8.34
N LEU A 10 -12.15 -0.54 -9.64
CA LEU A 10 -13.17 0.37 -10.15
C LEU A 10 -14.57 -0.12 -9.70
N PRO A 11 -15.42 0.72 -9.09
CA PRO A 11 -16.74 0.27 -8.63
C PRO A 11 -17.66 -0.14 -9.79
N GLN A 12 -17.50 0.50 -10.94
CA GLN A 12 -18.37 0.36 -12.11
C GLN A 12 -17.89 -0.71 -13.11
N ARG A 13 -16.64 -1.16 -12.98
CA ARG A 13 -16.01 -2.15 -13.87
C ARG A 13 -15.31 -3.17 -13.00
N ASN A 14 -15.44 -4.46 -13.26
CA ASN A 14 -14.72 -5.50 -12.52
C ASN A 14 -13.22 -5.55 -12.93
N GLN A 15 -12.57 -4.38 -12.93
CA GLN A 15 -11.22 -4.13 -13.38
C GLN A 15 -10.45 -3.40 -12.27
N TYR A 16 -9.17 -3.70 -12.16
CA TYR A 16 -8.25 -3.00 -11.28
C TYR A 16 -7.50 -1.92 -12.04
N THR A 17 -7.17 -0.85 -11.34
CA THR A 17 -6.31 0.23 -11.83
C THR A 17 -5.31 0.63 -10.75
N LEU A 18 -4.28 1.35 -11.15
CA LEU A 18 -3.30 1.93 -10.23
C LEU A 18 -3.60 3.41 -10.00
N ARG A 19 -3.44 3.85 -8.76
CA ARG A 19 -3.45 5.28 -8.44
C ARG A 19 -2.44 5.62 -7.36
N GLU A 20 -1.96 6.84 -7.40
CA GLU A 20 -1.12 7.38 -6.34
C GLU A 20 -1.98 7.76 -5.14
N ILE A 21 -1.54 7.38 -3.94
CA ILE A 21 -2.13 7.82 -2.69
C ILE A 21 -1.07 8.42 -1.77
N TYR A 22 -1.50 9.38 -0.96
CA TYR A 22 -0.66 10.02 0.06
C TYR A 22 -1.22 9.64 1.43
N VAL A 23 -0.42 8.90 2.19
CA VAL A 23 -0.81 8.35 3.49
C VAL A 23 -0.12 9.11 4.61
N ASN A 24 -0.86 9.41 5.69
CA ASN A 24 -0.27 9.89 6.93
C ASN A 24 0.28 8.68 7.72
N PRO A 25 1.60 8.57 7.93
CA PRO A 25 2.22 7.46 8.67
C PRO A 25 1.64 7.26 10.07
N LYS A 26 1.26 8.36 10.74
CA LYS A 26 0.73 8.34 12.11
C LYS A 26 -0.62 7.65 12.25
N HIS A 27 -1.33 7.42 11.14
CA HIS A 27 -2.63 6.77 11.12
C HIS A 27 -2.57 5.35 10.54
N VAL A 28 -1.37 4.85 10.21
CA VAL A 28 -1.20 3.45 9.82
C VAL A 28 -1.18 2.60 11.09
N VAL A 29 -2.15 1.71 11.21
CA VAL A 29 -2.28 0.86 12.41
C VAL A 29 -1.90 -0.60 12.16
N ALA A 30 -1.92 -1.05 10.90
CA ALA A 30 -1.44 -2.37 10.53
C ALA A 30 -0.93 -2.44 9.09
N LEU A 31 0.05 -3.33 8.89
CA LEU A 31 0.59 -3.74 7.60
C LEU A 31 0.49 -5.27 7.54
N ARG A 32 -0.16 -5.80 6.49
CA ARG A 32 -0.28 -7.24 6.27
C ARG A 32 0.03 -7.58 4.83
N GLU A 33 0.71 -8.69 4.60
CA GLU A 33 0.90 -9.20 3.24
C GLU A 33 -0.46 -9.54 2.62
N GLU A 34 -0.64 -9.18 1.36
CA GLU A 34 -1.87 -9.42 0.61
C GLU A 34 -1.64 -10.41 -0.54
N VAL A 35 -1.53 -11.69 -0.19
CA VAL A 35 -1.21 -12.79 -1.11
C VAL A 35 -2.25 -12.94 -2.24
N GLY A 36 -3.51 -12.60 -1.97
CA GLY A 36 -4.58 -12.69 -2.98
C GLY A 36 -4.32 -11.81 -4.22
N PHE A 37 -3.60 -10.69 -4.07
CA PHE A 37 -3.26 -9.82 -5.21
C PHE A 37 -2.09 -10.35 -6.03
N LYS A 38 -1.20 -11.13 -5.42
CA LYS A 38 -0.13 -11.84 -6.14
C LYS A 38 -0.71 -12.88 -7.10
N GLN A 39 -1.72 -13.62 -6.66
CA GLN A 39 -2.45 -14.54 -7.54
C GLN A 39 -3.16 -13.79 -8.68
N LYS A 40 -3.83 -12.68 -8.39
CA LYS A 40 -4.50 -11.83 -9.40
C LYS A 40 -3.52 -11.28 -10.44
N LEU A 41 -2.30 -10.95 -10.05
CA LEU A 41 -1.25 -10.51 -10.95
C LEU A 41 -0.85 -11.62 -11.94
N VAL A 42 -0.61 -12.84 -11.44
CA VAL A 42 -0.28 -14.01 -12.26
C VAL A 42 -1.41 -14.39 -13.21
N GLU A 43 -2.66 -14.21 -12.77
CA GLU A 43 -3.87 -14.44 -13.58
C GLU A 43 -4.17 -13.33 -14.60
N GLY A 44 -3.36 -12.25 -14.67
CA GLY A 44 -3.57 -11.12 -15.58
C GLY A 44 -4.80 -10.27 -15.25
N GLN A 45 -5.26 -10.28 -13.99
CA GLN A 45 -6.39 -9.47 -13.53
C GLN A 45 -5.98 -8.06 -13.08
N LEU A 46 -4.68 -7.83 -12.88
CA LEU A 46 -4.11 -6.51 -12.57
C LEU A 46 -3.59 -5.85 -13.85
N PRO A 47 -3.39 -4.51 -13.86
CA PRO A 47 -2.88 -3.81 -15.05
C PRO A 47 -1.57 -4.42 -15.57
N ASP A 48 -1.43 -4.50 -16.90
CA ASP A 48 -0.34 -5.22 -17.58
C ASP A 48 1.06 -4.63 -17.33
N ASP A 49 1.14 -3.39 -16.86
CA ASP A 49 2.40 -2.69 -16.59
C ASP A 49 3.04 -3.06 -15.24
N LEU A 50 2.44 -3.97 -14.46
CA LEU A 50 3.05 -4.47 -13.22
C LEU A 50 4.03 -5.62 -13.48
N ASP A 51 5.26 -5.49 -12.97
CA ASP A 51 6.21 -6.60 -12.88
C ASP A 51 5.61 -7.76 -12.07
N SER A 52 5.71 -9.00 -12.57
CA SER A 52 5.14 -10.19 -11.92
C SER A 52 5.76 -10.53 -10.56
N ARG A 53 6.91 -9.93 -10.23
CA ARG A 53 7.62 -10.10 -8.96
C ARG A 53 7.17 -9.11 -7.89
N GLN A 54 6.16 -8.28 -8.17
CA GLN A 54 5.63 -7.35 -7.19
C GLN A 54 4.91 -8.11 -6.07
N ASP A 55 5.18 -7.68 -4.84
CA ASP A 55 4.40 -8.08 -3.66
C ASP A 55 3.38 -7.00 -3.33
N PHE A 56 2.39 -7.35 -2.51
CA PHE A 56 1.30 -6.46 -2.13
C PHE A 56 1.14 -6.42 -0.62
N THR A 57 0.81 -5.25 -0.11
CA THR A 57 0.56 -5.04 1.32
C THR A 57 -0.80 -4.39 1.52
N ARG A 58 -1.61 -4.96 2.41
CA ARG A 58 -2.81 -4.33 2.95
C ARG A 58 -2.41 -3.37 4.06
N LEU A 59 -2.65 -2.08 3.84
CA LEU A 59 -2.57 -1.03 4.84
C LEU A 59 -3.94 -0.86 5.50
N THR A 60 -3.97 -0.98 6.83
CA THR A 60 -5.15 -0.57 7.62
C THR A 60 -4.87 0.80 8.20
N LEU A 61 -5.72 1.76 7.84
CA LEU A 61 -5.68 3.14 8.29
C LEU A 61 -6.80 3.38 9.31
N ASP A 62 -6.45 4.00 10.43
CA ASP A 62 -7.44 4.52 11.36
C ASP A 62 -7.99 5.86 10.83
N ARG A 63 -9.31 5.95 10.67
CA ARG A 63 -10.04 7.18 10.34
C ARG A 63 -11.13 7.48 11.38
N GLY A 64 -10.99 7.01 12.61
CA GLY A 64 -11.95 7.20 13.68
C GLY A 64 -13.03 6.12 13.67
N GLN A 65 -14.28 6.47 13.34
CA GLN A 65 -15.41 5.52 13.46
C GLN A 65 -15.41 4.38 12.43
N SER A 66 -14.60 4.47 11.38
CA SER A 66 -14.39 3.38 10.42
C SER A 66 -12.91 3.27 10.04
N GLY A 67 -12.42 2.03 10.01
CA GLY A 67 -11.12 1.72 9.42
C GLY A 67 -11.21 1.78 7.89
N LEU A 68 -10.15 2.25 7.25
CA LEU A 68 -9.98 2.14 5.79
C LEU A 68 -8.85 1.17 5.49
N ASP A 69 -9.19 0.09 4.79
CA ASP A 69 -8.22 -0.83 4.22
C ASP A 69 -7.91 -0.44 2.77
N VAL A 70 -6.63 -0.33 2.44
CA VAL A 70 -6.14 -0.14 1.06
C VAL A 70 -5.07 -1.18 0.75
N VAL A 71 -4.99 -1.61 -0.51
CA VAL A 71 -3.93 -2.53 -0.96
C VAL A 71 -2.93 -1.73 -1.78
N VAL A 72 -1.67 -1.75 -1.36
CA VAL A 72 -0.57 -1.04 -2.02
C VAL A 72 0.44 -2.01 -2.61
N ILE A 73 1.17 -1.56 -3.63
CA ILE A 73 2.29 -2.30 -4.21
C ILE A 73 3.52 -2.16 -3.31
N GLY A 74 4.13 -3.29 -2.99
CA GLY A 74 5.35 -3.43 -2.20
C GLY A 74 5.19 -4.45 -1.07
N ALA A 75 6.30 -5.12 -0.72
CA ALA A 75 6.35 -6.05 0.40
C ALA A 75 6.20 -5.31 1.75
N PRO A 76 5.62 -5.94 2.79
CA PRO A 76 5.32 -5.26 4.05
C PRO A 76 6.52 -4.55 4.68
N HIS A 77 7.69 -5.20 4.71
CA HIS A 77 8.93 -4.62 5.25
C HIS A 77 9.42 -3.39 4.47
N ILE A 78 9.21 -3.33 3.15
CA ILE A 78 9.57 -2.14 2.34
C ILE A 78 8.63 -0.98 2.66
N ILE A 79 7.33 -1.26 2.82
CA ILE A 79 6.35 -0.24 3.16
C ILE A 79 6.56 0.27 4.59
N GLU A 80 6.87 -0.63 5.52
CA GLU A 80 7.21 -0.33 6.90
C GLU A 80 8.45 0.57 6.99
N ASN A 81 9.52 0.24 6.27
CA ASN A 81 10.72 1.08 6.17
C ASN A 81 10.41 2.48 5.60
N LYS A 82 9.52 2.60 4.60
CA LYS A 82 9.09 3.93 4.11
C LYS A 82 8.35 4.71 5.20
N ILE A 83 7.47 4.05 5.95
CA ILE A 83 6.70 4.62 7.06
C ILE A 83 7.61 5.14 8.16
N HIS A 84 8.57 4.34 8.61
CA HIS A 84 9.47 4.69 9.71
C HIS A 84 10.64 5.59 9.28
N GLY A 85 11.21 5.38 8.10
CA GLY A 85 12.30 6.22 7.57
C GLY A 85 11.91 7.68 7.34
N THR A 86 10.61 8.00 7.35
CA THR A 86 10.13 9.40 7.34
C THR A 86 10.13 10.03 8.74
N ASN A 87 10.09 9.22 9.81
CA ASN A 87 10.12 9.68 11.20
C ASN A 87 11.56 9.86 11.73
N GLU A 88 12.55 9.23 11.09
CA GLU A 88 13.98 9.32 11.43
C GLU A 88 14.71 10.51 10.76
N LYS A 89 14.07 11.70 10.70
CA LYS A 89 14.87 12.92 10.87
C LYS A 89 15.26 13.00 12.35
N GLN A 90 16.15 12.10 12.74
CA GLN A 90 16.85 12.11 14.01
C GLN A 90 17.56 13.46 14.11
N LEU A 91 17.03 14.33 14.96
CA LEU A 91 17.71 15.56 15.35
C LEU A 91 19.05 15.13 15.94
N LEU A 92 20.15 15.45 15.25
CA LEU A 92 21.48 15.46 15.84
C LEU A 92 21.48 16.63 16.82
N THR A 93 21.45 16.33 18.12
CA THR A 93 21.75 17.33 19.15
C THR A 93 23.19 17.11 19.55
N ASP A 94 24.03 18.10 19.25
CA ASP A 94 25.42 18.24 19.72
C ASP A 94 25.53 18.23 21.26
#